data_AF-A0A9J7MLH4-F1
#
_entry.id   AF-A0A9J7MLH4-F1
#
_cell.length_a   1.000
_cell.length_b   1.000
_cell.length_c   1.000
_cell.angle_alpha   90.00
_cell.angle_beta   90.00
_cell.angle_gamma   90.00
#
_symmetry.space_group_name_H-M   'P 1'
#
loop_
_entity.id
_entity.type
_entity.pdbx_description
1 polymer ?
#
loop_
_entity_poly.entity_id
_entity_poly.type
_entity_poly.pdbx_seq_one_letter_code
_entity_poly.pdbx_strand_id
1 'polypeptide(L)'
;MVLFLFIFMYKEGKLLMVQPVEYLLEVWNWVELLVILAGFSTLGVYFQTQSVIDQVSKPGGHTQFSVYRRAAGWVEVYTYVTAGLICCVTLKLVRLLRFNKVVQVLFLTIKTSFKPLAAFMLMAGIVMMAFTQLGSLLFGSNLETYSSIGSSLASICLMTIGSFDTAELTEVSWIYGPIFFFLFQVIMQFFLMTMFMAILMDTYADVDGNTETQKLRMMAYMREEIITKKRKMHQTVKKERRPQDISRLEIRHVNLRVDLSVYRKTFDHTSNTLEYGENN
;
A
#
# COMPACT_ATOMS: atom_id res chain seq x y z
N MET A 1 16.46 16.09 17.66
CA MET A 1 16.65 15.40 16.36
C MET A 1 17.68 14.26 16.45
N VAL A 2 18.89 14.51 16.97
CA VAL A 2 19.95 13.49 17.10
C VAL A 2 19.52 12.27 17.94
N LEU A 3 18.91 12.49 19.11
CA LEU A 3 18.36 11.40 19.93
C LEU A 3 17.30 10.55 19.19
N PHE A 4 16.46 11.20 18.38
CA PHE A 4 15.47 10.50 17.57
C PHE A 4 16.14 9.61 16.50
N LEU A 5 17.20 10.11 15.84
CA LEU A 5 17.99 9.32 14.89
C LEU A 5 18.68 8.13 15.55
N PHE A 6 19.26 8.30 16.74
CA PHE A 6 19.91 7.22 17.48
C PHE A 6 18.92 6.15 17.95
N ILE A 7 17.75 6.55 18.46
CA ILE A 7 16.67 5.61 18.82
C ILE A 7 16.19 4.87 17.58
N PHE A 8 16.02 5.58 16.46
CA PHE A 8 15.57 5.00 15.20
C PHE A 8 16.59 3.98 14.65
N MET A 9 17.88 4.34 14.66
CA MET A 9 18.98 3.45 14.28
C MET A 9 19.06 2.21 15.18
N TYR A 10 18.93 2.36 16.50
CA TYR A 10 18.99 1.21 17.41
C TYR A 10 17.83 0.25 17.17
N LYS A 11 16.63 0.78 16.98
CA LYS A 11 15.45 -0.03 16.67
C LYS A 11 15.65 -0.79 15.36
N GLU A 12 16.04 -0.10 14.29
CA GLU A 12 16.17 -0.70 12.97
C GLU A 12 17.38 -1.65 12.86
N GLY A 13 18.49 -1.30 13.50
CA GLY A 13 19.69 -2.13 13.60
C GLY A 13 19.44 -3.44 14.34
N LYS A 14 18.54 -3.45 15.33
CA LYS A 14 18.11 -4.69 16.00
C LYS A 14 17.28 -5.57 15.07
N LEU A 15 16.39 -5.01 14.24
CA LEU A 15 15.63 -5.76 13.25
C LEU A 15 16.56 -6.37 12.17
N LEU A 16 17.57 -5.63 11.73
CA LEU A 16 18.64 -6.08 10.82
C LEU A 16 19.39 -7.31 11.33
N MET A 17 19.75 -7.31 12.61
CA MET A 17 20.54 -8.40 13.21
C MET A 17 19.76 -9.71 13.38
N VAL A 18 18.43 -9.64 13.51
CA VAL A 18 17.61 -10.84 13.74
C VAL A 18 17.29 -11.56 12.42
N GLN A 19 17.05 -10.84 11.32
CA GLN A 19 16.75 -11.44 10.00
C GLN A 19 17.41 -10.67 8.84
N PRO A 20 18.75 -10.77 8.64
CA PRO A 20 19.47 -9.94 7.68
C PRO A 20 19.10 -10.22 6.21
N VAL A 21 18.85 -11.48 5.86
CA VAL A 21 18.60 -11.87 4.45
C VAL A 21 17.18 -11.52 4.00
N GLU A 22 16.19 -11.78 4.86
CA GLU A 22 14.78 -11.44 4.62
C GLU A 22 14.58 -9.92 4.55
N TYR A 23 15.31 -9.19 5.40
CA TYR A 23 15.33 -7.73 5.43
C TYR A 23 15.90 -7.13 4.14
N LEU A 24 17.00 -7.67 3.59
CA LEU A 24 17.61 -7.16 2.35
C LEU A 24 16.80 -7.44 1.07
N LEU A 25 15.92 -8.44 1.11
CA LEU A 25 15.02 -8.78 -0.01
C LEU A 25 13.79 -7.88 -0.10
N GLU A 26 13.37 -7.23 0.98
CA GLU A 26 12.21 -6.35 0.95
C GLU A 26 12.57 -4.96 0.39
N VAL A 27 11.94 -4.54 -0.72
CA VAL A 27 12.23 -3.26 -1.39
C VAL A 27 12.05 -2.05 -0.46
N TRP A 28 11.05 -2.09 0.43
CA TRP A 28 10.77 -1.00 1.37
C TRP A 28 11.86 -0.76 2.40
N ASN A 29 12.64 -1.78 2.60
CA ASN A 29 13.62 -1.80 3.63
C ASN A 29 14.90 -1.04 3.24
N TRP A 30 15.18 -0.99 1.94
CA TRP A 30 16.16 -0.07 1.36
C TRP A 30 15.82 1.40 1.60
N VAL A 31 14.52 1.76 1.64
CA VAL A 31 14.08 3.12 1.95
C VAL A 31 14.40 3.49 3.41
N GLU A 32 14.21 2.56 4.36
CA GLU A 32 14.56 2.78 5.77
C GLU A 32 16.08 2.99 5.94
N LEU A 33 16.89 2.18 5.25
CA LEU A 33 18.36 2.33 5.25
C LEU A 33 18.78 3.68 4.66
N LEU A 34 18.15 4.08 3.56
CA LEU A 34 18.42 5.35 2.89
C LEU A 34 18.06 6.55 3.80
N VAL A 35 16.95 6.49 4.53
CA VAL A 35 16.58 7.52 5.53
C VAL A 35 17.63 7.64 6.64
N ILE A 36 18.15 6.51 7.13
CA ILE A 36 19.21 6.49 8.15
C ILE A 36 20.49 7.13 7.59
N LEU A 37 20.92 6.71 6.39
CA LEU A 37 22.12 7.22 5.75
C LEU A 37 22.02 8.73 5.44
N ALA A 38 20.88 9.18 4.94
CA ALA A 38 20.60 10.60 4.70
C ALA A 38 20.56 11.41 6.02
N GLY A 39 20.06 10.81 7.11
CA GLY A 39 20.07 11.41 8.44
C GLY A 39 21.49 11.62 8.98
N PHE A 40 22.35 10.61 8.85
CA PHE A 40 23.77 10.73 9.21
C PHE A 40 24.52 11.72 8.33
N SER A 41 24.26 11.72 7.02
CA SER A 41 24.82 12.69 6.08
C SER A 41 24.45 14.13 6.47
N THR A 42 23.18 14.38 6.78
CA THR A 42 22.69 15.69 7.24
C THR A 42 23.40 16.14 8.53
N LEU A 43 23.62 15.21 9.47
CA LEU A 43 24.33 15.50 10.72
C LEU A 43 25.80 15.88 10.46
N GLY A 44 26.49 15.16 9.57
CA GLY A 44 27.87 15.47 9.18
C GLY A 44 27.99 16.84 8.53
N VAL A 45 27.11 17.16 7.59
CA VAL A 45 27.09 18.46 6.90
C VAL A 45 26.68 19.59 7.86
N TYR A 46 25.79 19.33 8.82
CA TYR A 46 25.42 20.30 9.85
C TYR A 46 26.63 20.70 10.71
N PHE A 47 27.41 19.74 11.20
CA PHE A 47 28.62 20.05 11.98
C PHE A 47 29.66 20.81 11.16
N GLN A 48 29.83 20.44 9.89
CA GLN A 48 30.76 21.12 8.99
C GLN A 48 30.31 22.57 8.68
N THR A 49 29.01 22.80 8.56
CA THR A 49 28.45 24.12 8.31
C THR A 49 28.59 25.01 9.56
N GLN A 50 28.30 24.47 10.75
CA GLN A 50 28.47 25.20 12.01
C GLN A 50 29.94 25.54 12.31
N SER A 51 30.88 24.64 12.02
CA SER A 51 32.31 24.91 12.23
C SER A 51 32.86 26.00 11.30
N VAL A 52 32.30 26.12 10.09
CA VAL A 52 32.66 27.18 9.14
C VAL A 52 32.00 28.50 9.55
N ILE A 53 30.74 28.50 9.98
CA ILE A 53 30.03 29.70 10.47
C ILE A 53 30.69 30.27 11.73
N ASP A 54 31.11 29.43 12.69
CA ASP A 54 31.83 29.86 13.89
C ASP A 54 33.17 30.56 13.56
N GLN A 55 33.87 30.09 12.52
CA GLN A 55 35.08 30.74 12.02
C GLN A 55 34.80 32.12 11.40
N VAL A 56 33.61 32.32 10.81
CA VAL A 56 33.20 33.62 10.24
C VAL A 56 32.75 34.59 11.33
N SER A 57 32.15 34.10 12.42
CA SER A 57 31.55 34.94 13.48
C SER A 57 32.56 35.48 14.50
N LYS A 58 33.82 35.05 14.47
CA LYS A 58 34.85 35.52 15.42
C LYS A 58 35.27 36.97 15.11
N PRO A 59 35.15 37.90 16.07
CA PRO A 59 35.46 39.30 15.85
C PRO A 59 36.98 39.48 15.72
N GLY A 60 37.46 39.72 14.50
CA GLY A 60 38.89 39.97 14.23
C GLY A 60 39.42 39.42 12.91
N GLY A 61 38.67 38.57 12.21
CA GLY A 61 39.06 38.08 10.88
C GLY A 61 38.68 39.07 9.79
N HIS A 62 39.67 39.67 9.13
CA HIS A 62 39.49 40.58 8.00
C HIS A 62 38.45 40.08 6.99
N THR A 63 37.63 41.01 6.50
CA THR A 63 36.53 40.89 5.53
C THR A 63 36.98 40.27 4.19
N GLN A 64 37.22 38.97 4.17
CA GLN A 64 37.56 38.23 2.95
C GLN A 64 36.29 37.61 2.38
N PHE A 65 35.84 38.11 1.22
CA PHE A 65 34.71 37.60 0.43
C PHE A 65 34.79 36.07 0.21
N SER A 66 36.00 35.50 0.23
CA SER A 66 36.26 34.06 0.12
C SER A 66 35.71 33.22 1.29
N VAL A 67 35.73 33.73 2.52
CA VAL A 67 35.23 33.03 3.72
C VAL A 67 33.69 33.00 3.70
N TYR A 68 33.06 34.11 3.30
CA TYR A 68 31.61 34.17 3.12
C TYR A 68 31.14 33.28 1.98
N ARG A 69 31.84 33.28 0.83
CA ARG A 69 31.54 32.37 -0.30
C ARG A 69 31.62 30.90 0.12
N ARG A 70 32.62 30.53 0.92
CA ARG A 70 32.76 29.17 1.45
C ARG A 70 31.60 28.84 2.39
N ALA A 71 31.25 29.73 3.32
CA ALA A 71 30.11 29.54 4.22
C ALA A 71 28.80 29.37 3.45
N ALA A 72 28.53 30.22 2.45
CA ALA A 72 27.36 30.13 1.59
C ALA A 72 27.28 28.80 0.83
N GLY A 73 28.40 28.31 0.27
CA GLY A 73 28.43 27.01 -0.39
C GLY A 73 28.10 25.84 0.53
N TRP A 74 28.60 25.84 1.78
CA TRP A 74 28.25 24.79 2.75
C TRP A 74 26.77 24.84 3.17
N VAL A 75 26.19 26.04 3.29
CA VAL A 75 24.76 26.21 3.55
C VAL A 75 23.91 25.71 2.37
N GLU A 76 24.34 25.92 1.14
CA GLU A 76 23.66 25.40 -0.06
C GLU A 76 23.67 23.86 -0.07
N VAL A 77 24.83 23.25 0.17
CA VAL A 77 24.96 21.78 0.30
C VAL A 77 24.10 21.24 1.44
N TYR A 78 24.09 21.91 2.60
CA TYR A 78 23.22 21.56 3.73
C TYR A 78 21.74 21.59 3.31
N THR A 79 21.34 22.59 2.54
CA THR A 79 19.95 22.74 2.06
C THR A 79 19.56 21.59 1.12
N TYR A 80 20.40 21.23 0.15
CA TYR A 80 20.13 20.10 -0.76
C TYR A 80 20.08 18.75 -0.02
N VAL A 81 21.01 18.50 0.91
CA VAL A 81 21.04 17.25 1.69
C VAL A 81 19.81 17.15 2.60
N THR A 82 19.41 18.27 3.22
CA THR A 82 18.19 18.33 4.04
C THR A 82 16.93 18.13 3.20
N ALA A 83 16.85 18.71 2.00
CA ALA A 83 15.75 18.48 1.06
C ALA A 83 15.66 17.00 0.64
N GLY A 84 16.81 16.37 0.38
CA GLY A 84 16.90 14.93 0.13
C GLY A 84 16.36 14.11 1.31
N LEU A 85 16.76 14.44 2.54
CA LEU A 85 16.24 13.79 3.74
C LEU A 85 14.72 13.93 3.86
N ILE A 86 14.18 15.12 3.65
CA ILE A 86 12.73 15.38 3.69
C ILE A 86 11.99 14.55 2.62
N CYS A 87 12.55 14.46 1.41
CA CYS A 87 12.01 13.61 0.35
C CYS A 87 11.95 12.13 0.80
N CYS A 88 13.02 11.62 1.42
CA CYS A 88 13.08 10.24 1.89
C CYS A 88 12.10 9.97 3.04
N VAL A 89 11.96 10.90 3.97
CA VAL A 89 10.95 10.84 5.05
C VAL A 89 9.53 10.89 4.47
N THR A 90 9.32 11.63 3.39
CA THR A 90 8.04 11.68 2.68
C THR A 90 7.72 10.33 2.03
N LEU A 91 8.69 9.65 1.41
CA LEU A 91 8.50 8.28 0.91
C LEU A 91 8.13 7.29 2.03
N LYS A 92 8.72 7.47 3.21
CA LYS A 92 8.35 6.69 4.39
C LYS A 92 6.92 6.99 4.87
N LEU A 93 6.47 8.24 4.79
CA LEU A 93 5.08 8.60 5.06
C LEU A 93 4.14 7.87 4.09
N VAL A 94 4.49 7.82 2.80
CA VAL A 94 3.73 7.06 1.79
C VAL A 94 3.65 5.58 2.14
N ARG A 95 4.72 4.97 2.65
CA ARG A 95 4.70 3.59 3.18
C ARG A 95 3.72 3.44 4.35
N LEU A 96 3.69 4.40 5.27
CA LEU A 96 2.76 4.40 6.41
C LEU A 96 1.30 4.50 5.94
N LEU A 97 1.02 5.24 4.87
CA LEU A 97 -0.33 5.35 4.31
C LEU A 97 -0.84 4.04 3.68
N ARG A 98 0.05 3.08 3.37
CA ARG A 98 -0.33 1.74 2.86
C ARG A 98 -1.18 0.92 3.84
N PHE A 99 -1.21 1.28 5.13
CA PHE A 99 -2.13 0.66 6.09
C PHE A 99 -3.60 0.92 5.77
N ASN A 100 -3.91 1.95 4.97
CA ASN A 100 -5.25 2.18 4.48
C ASN A 100 -5.56 1.24 3.29
N LYS A 101 -6.68 0.50 3.38
CA LYS A 101 -7.14 -0.43 2.34
C LYS A 101 -7.30 0.25 0.97
N VAL A 102 -7.81 1.48 0.93
CA VAL A 102 -7.97 2.23 -0.33
C VAL A 102 -6.62 2.47 -0.99
N VAL A 103 -5.64 2.93 -0.20
CA VAL A 103 -4.27 3.18 -0.67
C VAL A 103 -3.59 1.88 -1.10
N GLN A 104 -3.79 0.80 -0.35
CA GLN A 104 -3.23 -0.51 -0.69
C GLN A 104 -3.74 -1.04 -2.04
N VAL A 105 -5.03 -0.88 -2.34
CA VAL A 105 -5.61 -1.27 -3.64
C VAL A 105 -4.98 -0.44 -4.75
N LEU A 106 -4.83 0.88 -4.58
CA LEU A 106 -4.16 1.74 -5.56
C LEU A 106 -2.72 1.29 -5.86
N PHE A 107 -1.93 0.99 -4.81
CA PHE A 107 -0.57 0.47 -5.00
C PHE A 107 -0.55 -0.88 -5.72
N LEU A 108 -1.51 -1.75 -5.44
CA LEU A 108 -1.62 -3.05 -6.10
C LEU A 108 -2.01 -2.87 -7.58
N THR A 109 -2.96 -1.98 -7.89
CA THR A 109 -3.32 -1.61 -9.25
C THR A 109 -2.11 -1.11 -10.03
N ILE A 110 -1.34 -0.16 -9.47
CA ILE A 110 -0.12 0.37 -10.09
C ILE A 110 0.92 -0.74 -10.30
N LYS A 111 1.12 -1.62 -9.32
CA LYS A 111 2.09 -2.71 -9.41
C LYS A 111 1.70 -3.72 -10.49
N THR A 112 0.43 -4.09 -10.56
CA THR A 112 -0.10 -5.02 -11.56
C THR A 112 -0.10 -4.40 -12.95
N SER A 113 -0.41 -3.09 -13.06
CA SER A 113 -0.40 -2.36 -14.32
C SER A 113 0.99 -1.98 -14.81
N PHE A 114 2.05 -2.14 -14.01
CA PHE A 114 3.40 -1.74 -14.38
C PHE A 114 3.89 -2.44 -15.66
N LYS A 115 3.59 -3.73 -15.85
CA LYS A 115 4.02 -4.48 -17.04
C LYS A 115 3.37 -3.96 -18.33
N PRO A 116 2.03 -3.86 -18.45
CA PRO A 116 1.41 -3.27 -19.64
C PRO A 116 1.76 -1.78 -19.80
N LEU A 117 1.89 -1.04 -18.71
CA LEU A 117 2.30 0.36 -18.73
C LEU A 117 3.73 0.54 -19.26
N ALA A 118 4.67 -0.33 -18.89
CA ALA A 118 6.04 -0.27 -19.39
C ALA A 118 6.12 -0.52 -20.90
N ALA A 119 5.35 -1.49 -21.41
CA ALA A 119 5.25 -1.73 -22.85
C ALA A 119 4.62 -0.53 -23.57
N PHE A 120 3.60 0.09 -22.98
CA PHE A 120 3.00 1.31 -23.48
C PHE A 120 3.99 2.49 -23.52
N MET A 121 4.74 2.71 -22.43
CA MET A 121 5.76 3.76 -22.36
C MET A 121 6.87 3.56 -23.39
N LEU A 122 7.23 2.31 -23.71
CA LEU A 122 8.17 2.02 -24.79
C LEU A 122 7.61 2.43 -26.16
N MET A 123 6.34 2.12 -26.45
CA MET A 123 5.68 2.55 -27.68
C MET A 123 5.56 4.08 -27.77
N ALA A 124 5.15 4.74 -26.68
CA ALA A 124 5.13 6.21 -26.59
C ALA A 124 6.52 6.81 -26.76
N GLY A 125 7.55 6.15 -26.23
CA GLY A 125 8.96 6.53 -26.40
C GLY A 125 9.42 6.48 -27.85
N ILE A 126 8.98 5.50 -28.64
CA ILE A 126 9.26 5.42 -30.09
C ILE A 126 8.63 6.61 -30.82
N VAL A 127 7.36 6.93 -30.52
CA VAL A 127 6.68 8.08 -31.11
C VAL A 127 7.38 9.39 -30.70
N MET A 128 7.75 9.53 -29.41
CA MET A 128 8.54 10.68 -28.93
C MET A 128 9.85 10.81 -29.71
N MET A 129 10.60 9.73 -29.87
CA MET A 129 11.86 9.74 -30.62
C MET A 129 11.67 10.13 -32.10
N ALA A 130 10.58 9.69 -32.74
CA ALA A 130 10.28 10.10 -34.11
C ALA A 130 10.03 11.62 -34.22
N PHE A 131 9.26 12.18 -33.29
CA PHE A 131 9.04 13.63 -33.22
C PHE A 131 10.30 14.40 -32.80
N THR A 132 11.17 13.81 -31.97
CA THR A 132 12.49 14.38 -31.62
C THR A 132 13.39 14.50 -32.82
N GLN A 133 13.46 13.47 -33.65
CA GLN A 133 14.24 13.52 -34.89
C GLN A 133 13.64 14.53 -35.87
N LEU A 134 12.31 14.56 -36.02
CA LEU A 134 11.63 15.52 -36.89
C LEU A 134 11.84 16.96 -36.41
N GLY A 135 11.70 17.24 -35.12
CA GLY A 135 11.91 18.56 -34.53
C GLY A 135 13.35 19.04 -34.65
N SER A 136 14.31 18.15 -34.41
CA SER A 136 15.74 18.47 -34.60
C SER A 136 16.06 18.74 -36.08
N LEU A 137 15.43 18.04 -37.02
CA LEU A 137 15.60 18.29 -38.45
C LEU A 137 14.97 19.61 -38.91
N LEU A 138 13.79 19.96 -38.39
CA LEU A 138 13.06 21.18 -38.77
C LEU A 138 13.62 22.44 -38.12
N PHE A 139 13.99 22.36 -36.83
CA PHE A 139 14.30 23.52 -36.00
C PHE A 139 15.74 23.54 -35.49
N GLY A 140 16.50 22.45 -35.61
CA GLY A 140 17.81 22.31 -34.96
C GLY A 140 18.90 23.25 -35.47
N SER A 141 18.75 23.82 -36.68
CA SER A 141 19.67 24.84 -37.20
C SER A 141 19.42 26.23 -36.63
N ASN A 142 18.21 26.51 -36.15
CA ASN A 142 17.78 27.85 -35.74
C ASN A 142 17.54 27.97 -34.22
N LEU A 143 17.23 26.87 -33.52
CA LEU A 143 16.97 26.85 -32.09
C LEU A 143 17.98 25.97 -31.35
N GLU A 144 18.65 26.54 -30.35
CA GLU A 144 19.57 25.81 -29.46
C GLU A 144 18.83 24.68 -28.73
N THR A 145 17.57 24.92 -28.38
CA THR A 145 16.61 23.96 -27.80
C THR A 145 16.50 22.67 -28.61
N TYR A 146 16.59 22.75 -29.95
CA TYR A 146 16.48 21.61 -30.88
C TYR A 146 17.81 21.20 -31.54
N SER A 147 18.92 21.81 -31.13
CA SER A 147 20.24 21.62 -31.75
C SER A 147 20.81 20.21 -31.55
N SER A 148 20.59 19.62 -30.38
CA SER A 148 21.02 18.27 -30.04
C SER A 148 19.83 17.35 -29.83
N ILE A 149 20.01 16.05 -30.07
CA ILE A 149 18.94 15.05 -29.81
C ILE A 149 18.54 15.05 -28.33
N GLY A 150 19.50 15.23 -27.41
CA GLY A 150 19.24 15.25 -25.97
C GLY A 150 18.43 16.47 -25.52
N SER A 151 18.81 17.67 -25.98
CA SER A 151 18.06 18.89 -25.71
C SER A 151 16.67 18.86 -26.36
N SER A 152 16.59 18.40 -27.61
CA SER A 152 15.31 18.22 -28.32
C SER A 152 14.36 17.28 -27.60
N LEU A 153 14.89 16.15 -27.10
CA LEU A 153 14.11 15.17 -26.34
C LEU A 153 13.61 15.76 -25.02
N ALA A 154 14.44 16.53 -24.31
CA ALA A 154 14.03 17.22 -23.09
C ALA A 154 12.88 18.20 -23.37
N SER A 155 12.98 18.98 -24.44
CA SER A 155 11.96 19.95 -24.83
C SER A 155 10.65 19.28 -25.26
N ILE A 156 10.72 18.16 -25.98
CA ILE A 156 9.55 17.36 -26.35
C ILE A 156 8.90 16.70 -25.12
N CYS A 157 9.70 16.26 -24.15
CA CYS A 157 9.20 15.75 -22.88
C CYS A 157 8.47 16.85 -22.07
N LEU A 158 9.05 18.06 -22.01
CA LEU A 158 8.41 19.22 -21.39
C LEU A 158 7.10 19.59 -22.10
N MET A 159 7.11 19.58 -23.44
CA MET A 159 5.93 19.84 -24.27
C MET A 159 4.82 18.81 -24.02
N THR A 160 5.19 17.55 -23.82
CA THR A 160 4.25 16.47 -23.42
C THR A 160 3.58 16.76 -22.07
N ILE A 161 4.31 17.31 -21.11
CA ILE A 161 3.79 17.69 -19.78
C ILE A 161 2.91 18.95 -19.88
N GLY A 162 3.02 19.73 -20.96
CA GLY A 162 2.30 20.99 -21.19
C GLY A 162 3.14 22.24 -20.92
N SER A 163 4.45 22.08 -20.72
CA SER A 163 5.40 23.19 -20.59
C SER A 163 6.13 23.39 -21.92
N PHE A 164 5.78 24.42 -22.67
CA PHE A 164 6.40 24.70 -23.96
C PHE A 164 6.47 26.21 -24.23
N ASP A 165 7.52 26.62 -24.95
CA ASP A 165 7.61 27.96 -25.51
C ASP A 165 7.23 27.91 -27.01
N THR A 166 5.98 28.23 -27.32
CA THR A 166 5.47 28.21 -28.70
C THR A 166 5.88 29.44 -29.50
N ALA A 167 6.35 30.51 -28.83
CA ALA A 167 6.80 31.72 -29.50
C ALA A 167 8.06 31.43 -30.33
N GLU A 168 9.03 30.73 -29.73
CA GLU A 168 10.28 30.38 -30.42
C GLU A 168 10.05 29.51 -31.68
N LEU A 169 9.10 28.57 -31.64
CA LEU A 169 8.80 27.72 -32.80
C LEU A 169 8.12 28.49 -33.94
N THR A 170 7.28 29.47 -33.62
CA THR A 170 6.55 30.28 -34.61
C THR A 170 7.44 31.34 -35.24
N GLU A 171 8.40 31.88 -34.50
CA GLU A 171 9.38 32.85 -35.01
C GLU A 171 10.32 32.25 -36.07
N VAL A 172 10.75 31.00 -35.89
CA VAL A 172 11.59 30.32 -36.89
C VAL A 172 10.82 29.95 -38.15
N SER A 173 9.59 29.46 -37.99
CA SER A 173 8.75 29.13 -39.13
C SER A 173 7.27 29.31 -38.81
N TRP A 174 6.67 30.29 -39.47
CA TRP A 174 5.27 30.64 -39.27
C TRP A 174 4.30 29.48 -39.55
N ILE A 175 4.65 28.59 -40.50
CA ILE A 175 3.78 27.49 -40.92
C ILE A 175 4.13 26.16 -40.23
N TYR A 176 5.41 25.78 -40.20
CA TYR A 176 5.81 24.46 -39.71
C TYR A 176 5.79 24.38 -38.18
N GLY A 177 6.06 25.47 -37.47
CA GLY A 177 5.98 25.55 -36.00
C GLY A 177 4.61 25.15 -35.45
N PRO A 178 3.52 25.88 -35.79
CA PRO A 178 2.17 25.56 -35.32
C PRO A 178 1.67 24.18 -35.75
N ILE A 179 1.97 23.75 -36.99
CA ILE A 179 1.54 22.45 -37.50
C ILE A 179 2.23 21.32 -36.73
N PHE A 180 3.55 21.42 -36.54
CA PHE A 180 4.31 20.46 -35.75
C PHE A 180 3.79 20.39 -34.32
N PHE A 181 3.62 21.55 -33.67
CA PHE A 181 3.11 21.64 -32.30
C PHE A 181 1.71 21.02 -32.18
N PHE A 182 0.78 21.39 -33.04
CA PHE A 182 -0.59 20.90 -32.99
C PHE A 182 -0.67 19.39 -33.27
N LEU A 183 0.04 18.92 -34.30
CA LEU A 183 0.09 17.50 -34.65
C LEU A 183 0.68 16.67 -33.50
N PHE A 184 1.79 17.12 -32.93
CA PHE A 184 2.39 16.50 -31.77
C PHE A 184 1.43 16.49 -30.59
N GLN A 185 0.83 17.63 -30.25
CA GLN A 185 -0.02 17.77 -29.07
C GLN A 185 -1.25 16.88 -29.18
N VAL A 186 -1.91 16.84 -30.35
CA VAL A 186 -3.08 15.97 -30.56
C VAL A 186 -2.67 14.51 -30.51
N ILE A 187 -1.65 14.09 -31.26
CA ILE A 187 -1.25 12.68 -31.33
C ILE A 187 -0.76 12.21 -29.96
N MET A 188 0.16 12.95 -29.32
CA MET A 188 0.76 12.53 -28.07
C MET A 188 -0.18 12.61 -26.90
N GLN A 189 -0.97 13.68 -26.76
CA GLN A 189 -1.89 13.80 -25.64
C GLN A 189 -3.02 12.77 -25.73
N PHE A 190 -3.60 12.55 -26.92
CA PHE A 190 -4.61 11.50 -27.07
C PHE A 190 -4.01 10.11 -26.86
N PHE A 191 -2.85 9.83 -27.45
CA PHE A 191 -2.21 8.53 -27.31
C PHE A 191 -1.84 8.23 -25.86
N LEU A 192 -1.17 9.17 -25.18
CA LEU A 192 -0.82 9.07 -23.76
C LEU A 192 -2.05 8.94 -22.89
N MET A 193 -2.96 9.90 -22.90
CA MET A 193 -4.08 9.90 -21.95
C MET A 193 -5.05 8.76 -22.19
N THR A 194 -5.41 8.46 -23.44
CA THR A 194 -6.43 7.44 -23.74
C THR A 194 -5.94 6.04 -23.40
N MET A 195 -4.70 5.71 -23.80
CA MET A 195 -4.16 4.38 -23.53
C MET A 195 -3.72 4.22 -22.08
N PHE A 196 -3.15 5.26 -21.46
CA PHE A 196 -2.81 5.23 -20.04
C PHE A 196 -4.04 4.97 -19.17
N MET A 197 -5.12 5.72 -19.39
CA MET A 197 -6.38 5.54 -18.67
C MET A 197 -7.02 4.18 -18.97
N ALA A 198 -7.00 3.72 -20.22
CA ALA A 198 -7.54 2.41 -20.56
C ALA A 198 -6.82 1.28 -19.80
N ILE A 199 -5.49 1.27 -19.79
CA ILE A 199 -4.69 0.27 -19.06
C ILE A 199 -4.98 0.34 -17.56
N LEU A 200 -5.01 1.54 -16.99
CA LEU A 200 -5.28 1.71 -15.56
C LEU A 200 -6.68 1.27 -15.16
N MET A 201 -7.70 1.57 -15.97
CA MET A 201 -9.07 1.19 -15.67
C MET A 201 -9.27 -0.32 -15.79
N ASP A 202 -8.65 -0.95 -16.79
CA ASP A 202 -8.67 -2.41 -16.96
C ASP A 202 -8.03 -3.12 -15.75
N THR A 203 -6.84 -2.68 -15.34
CA THR A 203 -6.15 -3.28 -14.19
C THR A 203 -6.80 -2.94 -12.85
N TYR A 204 -7.44 -1.77 -12.75
CA TYR A 204 -8.23 -1.40 -11.56
C TYR A 204 -9.45 -2.31 -11.42
N ALA A 205 -10.19 -2.54 -12.49
CA ALA A 205 -11.34 -3.45 -12.50
C ALA A 205 -10.95 -4.89 -12.12
N ASP A 206 -9.80 -5.38 -12.62
CA ASP A 206 -9.29 -6.72 -12.27
C ASP A 206 -8.90 -6.82 -10.78
N VAL A 207 -8.16 -5.84 -10.26
CA VAL A 207 -7.71 -5.85 -8.85
C VAL A 207 -8.86 -5.67 -7.87
N ASP A 208 -9.83 -4.80 -8.16
CA ASP A 208 -11.01 -4.58 -7.32
C ASP A 208 -11.92 -5.83 -7.31
N GLY A 209 -12.18 -6.40 -8.50
CA GLY A 209 -12.95 -7.64 -8.64
C GLY A 209 -12.31 -8.84 -7.92
N ASN A 210 -10.97 -8.98 -8.00
CA ASN A 210 -10.25 -10.04 -7.29
C ASN A 210 -10.27 -9.83 -5.77
N THR A 211 -10.17 -8.58 -5.30
CA THR A 211 -10.24 -8.24 -3.88
C THR A 211 -11.62 -8.56 -3.28
N GLU A 212 -12.71 -8.22 -3.99
CA GLU A 212 -14.07 -8.55 -3.59
C GLU A 212 -14.33 -10.06 -3.62
N THR A 213 -13.87 -10.74 -4.67
CA THR A 213 -13.99 -12.20 -4.79
C THR A 213 -13.26 -12.94 -3.67
N GLN A 214 -12.06 -12.49 -3.28
CA GLN A 214 -11.33 -13.06 -2.15
C GLN A 214 -12.04 -12.85 -0.81
N LYS A 215 -12.60 -11.65 -0.58
CA LYS A 215 -13.41 -11.37 0.62
C LYS A 215 -14.63 -12.28 0.68
N LEU A 216 -15.35 -12.44 -0.42
CA LEU A 216 -16.53 -13.31 -0.50
C LEU A 216 -16.17 -14.78 -0.23
N ARG A 217 -15.08 -15.29 -0.82
CA ARG A 217 -14.59 -16.64 -0.55
C ARG A 217 -14.19 -16.84 0.91
N MET A 218 -13.49 -15.88 1.50
CA MET A 218 -13.13 -15.92 2.92
C MET A 218 -14.36 -15.91 3.83
N MET A 219 -15.36 -15.07 3.53
CA MET A 219 -16.62 -15.03 4.28
C MET A 219 -17.43 -16.32 4.13
N ALA A 220 -17.46 -16.92 2.94
CA ALA A 220 -18.09 -18.21 2.70
C ALA A 220 -17.40 -19.31 3.51
N TYR A 221 -16.07 -19.39 3.47
CA TYR A 221 -15.28 -20.34 4.26
C TYR A 221 -15.52 -20.18 5.77
N MET A 222 -15.51 -18.94 6.27
CA MET A 222 -15.83 -18.63 7.67
C MET A 222 -17.25 -19.05 8.05
N ARG A 223 -18.25 -18.82 7.18
CA ARG A 223 -19.63 -19.29 7.40
C ARG A 223 -19.69 -20.80 7.47
N GLU A 224 -19.02 -21.51 6.57
CA GLU A 224 -18.98 -22.97 6.58
C GLU A 224 -18.33 -23.53 7.84
N GLU A 225 -17.21 -22.96 8.30
CA GLU A 225 -16.59 -23.37 9.57
C GLU A 225 -17.53 -23.16 10.77
N ILE A 226 -18.22 -22.02 10.84
CA ILE A 226 -19.18 -21.72 11.91
C ILE A 226 -20.34 -22.71 11.87
N ILE A 227 -20.92 -22.96 10.69
CA ILE A 227 -22.02 -23.92 10.51
C ILE A 227 -21.57 -25.32 10.92
N THR A 228 -20.38 -25.74 10.50
CA THR A 228 -19.82 -27.06 10.80
C THR A 228 -19.54 -27.24 12.28
N LYS A 229 -18.94 -26.24 12.95
CA LYS A 229 -18.75 -26.24 14.40
C LYS A 229 -20.09 -26.27 15.14
N LYS A 230 -21.08 -25.47 14.71
CA LYS A 230 -22.43 -25.47 15.30
C LYS A 230 -23.13 -26.81 15.12
N ARG A 231 -22.98 -27.45 13.96
CA ARG A 231 -23.51 -28.81 13.68
C ARG A 231 -22.87 -29.85 14.59
N LYS A 232 -21.54 -29.83 14.71
CA LYS A 232 -20.79 -30.72 15.61
C LYS A 232 -21.25 -30.52 17.05
N MET A 233 -21.34 -29.27 17.52
CA MET A 233 -21.83 -28.95 18.86
C MET A 233 -23.27 -29.43 19.09
N HIS A 234 -24.19 -29.19 18.15
CA HIS A 234 -25.56 -29.70 18.23
C HIS A 234 -25.61 -31.24 18.23
N GLN A 235 -24.72 -31.90 17.48
CA GLN A 235 -24.62 -33.36 17.49
C GLN A 235 -24.07 -33.89 18.82
N THR A 236 -23.05 -33.26 19.40
CA THR A 236 -22.52 -33.61 20.73
C THR A 236 -23.60 -33.40 21.78
N VAL A 237 -24.26 -32.24 21.79
CA VAL A 237 -25.36 -31.93 22.73
C VAL A 237 -26.55 -32.90 22.57
N LYS A 238 -26.94 -33.25 21.33
CA LYS A 238 -28.02 -34.20 21.08
C LYS A 238 -27.63 -35.64 21.44
N LYS A 239 -26.35 -35.99 21.31
CA LYS A 239 -25.80 -37.30 21.73
C LYS A 239 -25.74 -37.41 23.25
N GLU A 240 -25.44 -36.31 23.96
CA GLU A 240 -25.42 -36.22 25.42
C GLU A 240 -26.84 -36.26 26.03
N ARG A 241 -27.82 -35.56 25.42
CA ARG A 241 -29.20 -35.52 25.92
C ARG A 241 -29.97 -36.83 25.75
N ARG A 242 -29.74 -37.58 24.66
CA ARG A 242 -30.46 -38.84 24.39
C ARG A 242 -30.39 -39.87 25.54
N PRO A 243 -29.22 -40.22 26.12
CA PRO A 243 -29.16 -41.13 27.25
C PRO A 243 -29.83 -40.55 28.50
N GLN A 244 -29.71 -39.24 28.77
CA GLN A 244 -30.37 -38.60 29.92
C GLN A 244 -31.90 -38.63 29.82
N ASP A 245 -32.46 -38.42 28.64
CA ASP A 245 -33.91 -38.51 28.40
C ASP A 245 -34.40 -39.96 28.56
N ILE A 246 -33.63 -40.95 28.09
CA ILE A 246 -33.97 -42.38 28.26
C ILE A 246 -33.94 -42.76 29.74
N SER A 247 -32.91 -42.36 30.50
CA SER A 247 -32.85 -42.62 31.94
C SER A 247 -34.02 -41.97 32.69
N ARG A 248 -34.41 -40.74 32.32
CA ARG A 248 -35.59 -40.08 32.92
C ARG A 248 -36.89 -40.80 32.60
N LEU A 249 -37.05 -41.32 31.38
CA LEU A 249 -38.22 -42.10 30.97
C LEU A 249 -38.28 -43.44 31.70
N GLU A 250 -37.16 -44.14 31.85
CA GLU A 250 -37.09 -45.39 32.63
C GLU A 250 -37.47 -45.16 34.10
N ILE A 251 -36.94 -44.13 34.75
CA ILE A 251 -37.30 -43.77 36.13
C ILE A 251 -38.81 -43.46 36.24
N ARG A 252 -39.38 -42.73 35.25
CA ARG A 252 -40.81 -42.42 35.21
C ARG A 252 -41.67 -43.67 35.04
N HIS A 253 -41.26 -44.61 34.19
CA HIS A 253 -41.95 -45.89 34.01
C HIS A 253 -41.87 -46.78 35.26
N VAL A 254 -40.74 -46.79 35.96
CA VAL A 254 -40.58 -47.52 37.24
C VAL A 254 -41.50 -46.93 38.30
N ASN A 255 -41.49 -45.60 38.49
CA ASN A 255 -42.38 -44.94 39.45
C ASN A 255 -43.86 -45.21 39.14
N LEU A 256 -44.26 -45.16 37.86
CA LEU A 256 -45.65 -45.44 37.46
C LEU A 256 -46.06 -46.89 37.76
N ARG A 257 -45.16 -47.87 37.58
CA ARG A 257 -45.41 -49.27 37.95
C ARG A 257 -45.52 -49.46 39.45
N VAL A 258 -44.68 -48.76 40.23
CA VAL A 258 -44.76 -48.78 41.69
C VAL A 258 -46.11 -48.23 42.14
N ASP A 259 -46.53 -47.07 41.64
CA ASP A 259 -47.85 -46.49 41.94
C ASP A 259 -49.00 -47.43 41.59
N LEU A 260 -48.97 -48.05 40.39
CA LEU A 260 -49.96 -49.03 39.98
C LEU A 260 -49.97 -50.29 40.87
N SER A 261 -48.80 -50.72 41.37
CA SER A 261 -48.71 -51.87 42.28
C SER A 261 -49.22 -51.55 43.68
N VAL A 262 -49.02 -50.31 44.16
CA VAL A 262 -49.57 -49.82 45.42
C VAL A 262 -51.09 -49.72 45.33
N TYR A 263 -51.61 -49.17 44.23
CA TYR A 263 -53.06 -49.09 43.99
C TYR A 263 -53.72 -50.46 43.88
N ARG A 264 -53.04 -51.44 43.25
CA ARG A 264 -53.53 -52.82 43.19
C ARG A 264 -53.57 -53.46 44.57
N LYS A 265 -52.53 -53.29 45.40
CA LYS A 265 -52.50 -53.81 46.76
C LYS A 265 -53.54 -53.17 47.67
N THR A 266 -53.81 -51.87 47.54
CA THR A 266 -54.90 -51.23 48.28
C THR A 266 -56.26 -51.71 47.79
N PHE A 267 -56.45 -51.90 46.48
CA PHE A 267 -57.67 -52.48 45.92
C PHE A 267 -57.93 -53.91 46.42
N ASP A 268 -56.92 -54.79 46.39
CA ASP A 268 -57.01 -56.17 46.90
C ASP A 268 -57.24 -56.22 48.43
N HIS A 269 -56.68 -55.26 49.18
CA HIS A 269 -56.93 -55.18 50.62
C HIS A 269 -58.38 -54.74 50.91
N THR A 270 -58.93 -53.84 50.09
CA THR A 270 -60.31 -53.36 50.22
C THR A 270 -61.32 -54.43 49.80
N SER A 271 -61.02 -55.24 48.78
CA SER A 271 -61.86 -56.39 48.40
C SER A 271 -61.89 -57.48 49.47
N ASN A 272 -60.73 -57.80 50.08
CA ASN A 272 -60.66 -58.80 51.15
C ASN A 272 -61.36 -58.34 52.45
N THR A 273 -61.47 -57.04 52.70
CA THR A 273 -62.25 -56.51 53.84
C THR A 273 -63.76 -56.51 53.58
N LEU A 274 -64.20 -56.51 52.32
CA LEU A 274 -65.62 -56.60 51.97
C LEU A 274 -66.14 -58.05 52.04
N GLU A 275 -65.32 -59.05 51.71
CA GLU A 275 -65.68 -60.47 51.89
C GLU A 275 -65.82 -60.92 53.37
N TYR A 276 -65.20 -60.20 54.32
CA TYR A 276 -65.39 -60.48 55.75
C TYR A 276 -66.57 -59.71 56.39
N GLY A 277 -67.22 -58.81 55.64
CA GLY A 277 -68.40 -58.06 56.08
C GLY A 277 -69.74 -58.72 55.75
N GLU A 278 -69.75 -59.81 54.97
CA GLU A 278 -70.95 -60.47 54.44
C GLU A 278 -71.24 -61.82 55.13
N ASN A 279 -70.83 -61.97 56.39
CA ASN A 279 -71.13 -63.13 57.25
C ASN A 279 -71.63 -62.68 58.65
N ASN A 280 -72.59 -61.76 58.67
CA ASN A 280 -73.40 -61.46 59.86
C ASN A 280 -74.81 -61.01 59.47
#